data_AF-A0A919LMY0-F1
#
_entry.id   AF-A0A919LMY0-F1
#
_cell.length_a   1.000
_cell.length_b   1.000
_cell.length_c   1.000
_cell.angle_alpha   90.00
_cell.angle_beta   90.00
_cell.angle_gamma   90.00
#
_symmetry.space_group_name_H-M   'P 1'
#
loop_
_entity.id
_entity.type
_entity.pdbx_description
1 polymer ?
#
loop_
_entity_poly.entity_id
_entity_poly.type
_entity_poly.pdbx_seq_one_letter_code
_entity_poly.pdbx_strand_id
1 'polypeptide(L)' 'MAEKIAQVREKAARHGRQVRFGIRLHVIVRETNEEAWQAADSLISHLDDETIARAGRLSPEPTPLASKDGGPAQRATR' A
#
# COMPACT_ATOMS: atom_id res chain seq x y z
N MET A 1 9.48 -3.50 2.68
CA MET A 1 8.64 -4.66 3.09
C MET A 1 9.45 -5.95 3.27
N ALA A 2 10.27 -6.35 2.29
CA ALA A 2 11.07 -7.57 2.37
C ALA A 2 11.92 -7.66 3.65
N GLU A 3 12.54 -6.56 4.07
CA GLU A 3 13.35 -6.49 5.29
C GLU A 3 12.56 -6.83 6.57
N LYS A 4 11.36 -6.24 6.76
CA LYS A 4 10.48 -6.54 7.91
C LYS A 4 10.11 -8.03 7.96
N ILE A 5 9.82 -8.63 6.81
CA ILE A 5 9.52 -10.07 6.71
C ILE A 5 10.74 -10.91 7.11
N ALA A 6 11.93 -10.56 6.62
CA ALA A 6 13.17 -11.25 6.95
C ALA A 6 13.47 -11.21 8.46
N GLN A 7 13.35 -10.03 9.09
CA GLN A 7 13.55 -9.87 10.53
C GLN A 7 12.59 -10.72 11.36
N VAL A 8 11.30 -10.75 11.01
CA VAL A 8 10.30 -11.56 11.74
C VAL A 8 10.55 -13.06 11.52
N ARG A 9 10.95 -13.46 10.31
CA ARG A 9 11.26 -14.85 9.99
C ARG A 9 12.47 -15.35 10.78
N GLU A 10 13.53 -14.55 10.88
CA GLU A 10 14.71 -14.88 11.68
C GLU A 10 14.35 -15.05 13.16
N LYS A 11 13.58 -14.11 13.73
CA LYS A 11 13.11 -14.20 15.13
C LYS A 11 12.28 -15.47 15.35
N ALA A 12 11.36 -15.80 14.43
CA ALA A 12 10.56 -17.02 14.54
C ALA A 12 11.42 -18.30 14.49
N ALA A 13 12.44 -18.32 13.61
CA ALA A 13 13.35 -19.45 13.47
C ALA A 13 14.18 -19.70 14.74
N ARG A 14 14.60 -18.64 15.46
CA ARG A 14 15.27 -18.76 16.77
C ARG A 14 14.41 -19.46 17.83
N HIS A 15 13.09 -19.48 17.66
CA HIS A 15 12.14 -20.17 18.51
C HIS A 15 11.62 -21.50 17.90
N GLY A 16 12.27 -22.02 16.85
CA GLY A 16 11.86 -23.26 16.19
C GLY A 16 10.49 -23.17 15.48
N ARG A 17 10.00 -21.96 15.21
CA ARG A 17 8.69 -21.71 14.60
C ARG A 17 8.83 -21.31 13.14
N GLN A 18 7.96 -21.84 12.29
CA GLN A 18 7.71 -21.30 10.96
C GLN A 18 6.44 -20.46 10.96
N VAL A 19 6.50 -19.29 10.33
CA VAL A 19 5.39 -18.33 10.28
C VAL A 19 5.02 -17.99 8.85
N ARG A 20 3.72 -17.78 8.63
CA ARG A 20 3.15 -17.29 7.37
C ARG A 20 2.90 -15.78 7.49
N PHE A 21 2.94 -15.10 6.36
CA PHE A 21 2.72 -13.67 6.28
C PHE A 21 1.50 -13.40 5.40
N GLY A 22 0.60 -12.55 5.88
CA GLY A 22 -0.50 -11.98 5.11
C GLY A 22 -0.33 -10.47 5.04
N ILE A 23 -0.84 -9.86 3.99
CA ILE A 23 -0.91 -8.40 3.84
C ILE A 23 -2.37 -7.96 3.84
N ARG A 24 -2.66 -6.82 4.47
CA ARG A 24 -3.96 -6.17 4.40
C ARG A 24 -3.83 -4.91 3.56
N LEU A 25 -4.49 -4.92 2.41
CA LEU A 25 -4.54 -3.79 1.48
C LEU A 25 -6.01 -3.34 1.36
N HIS A 26 -6.23 -2.02 1.32
CA HIS A 26 -7.50 -1.46 0.86
C HIS A 26 -7.32 -1.09 -0.61
N VAL A 27 -8.22 -1.56 -1.46
CA VAL A 27 -8.15 -1.39 -2.91
C VAL A 27 -9.33 -0.53 -3.36
N ILE A 28 -9.04 0.51 -4.13
CA ILE A 28 -10.06 1.39 -4.72
C ILE A 28 -10.16 1.05 -6.20
N VAL A 29 -11.30 0.49 -6.60
CA VAL A 29 -11.54 0.08 -8.00
C VAL A 29 -12.52 1.05 -8.65
N ARG A 30 -12.16 1.62 -9.80
CA ARG A 30 -12.99 2.50 -10.63
C ARG A 30 -12.79 2.18 -12.11
N GLU A 31 -13.65 2.75 -12.96
CA GLU A 31 -13.58 2.52 -14.40
C GLU A 31 -12.33 3.17 -15.01
N THR A 32 -11.94 4.33 -14.48
CA THR A 32 -10.73 5.04 -14.87
C THR A 32 -9.75 5.20 -13.70
N ASN A 33 -8.47 5.35 -14.04
CA ASN A 33 -7.43 5.63 -13.05
C ASN A 33 -7.66 6.99 -12.36
N GLU A 34 -8.11 7.99 -13.10
CA GLU A 34 -8.40 9.32 -12.56
C GLU A 34 -9.50 9.27 -11.49
N GLU A 35 -10.60 8.57 -11.75
CA GLU A 35 -11.67 8.37 -10.76
C GLU A 35 -11.17 7.66 -9.50
N ALA A 36 -10.26 6.68 -9.64
CA ALA A 36 -9.70 5.97 -8.49
C ALA A 36 -8.86 6.90 -7.61
N TRP A 37 -8.07 7.78 -8.21
CA TRP A 37 -7.29 8.78 -7.49
C TRP A 37 -8.16 9.86 -6.85
N GLN A 38 -9.17 10.37 -7.55
CA GLN A 38 -10.12 11.33 -6.98
C GLN A 38 -10.86 10.72 -5.77
N ALA A 39 -11.24 9.45 -5.85
CA ALA A 39 -11.84 8.73 -4.73
C ALA A 39 -10.85 8.56 -3.57
N ALA A 40 -9.57 8.30 -3.84
CA ALA A 40 -8.53 8.22 -2.82
C ALA A 40 -8.34 9.57 -2.11
N ASP A 41 -8.25 10.68 -2.86
CA ASP A 41 -8.11 12.04 -2.32
C ASP A 41 -9.32 12.41 -1.45
N SER A 42 -10.53 12.07 -1.88
CA SER A 42 -11.75 12.29 -1.09
C SER A 42 -11.73 11.53 0.24
N LEU A 43 -11.25 10.28 0.27
CA LEU A 43 -11.18 9.47 1.50
C LEU A 43 -10.24 10.07 2.55
N ILE A 44 -9.17 10.74 2.12
CA ILE A 44 -8.18 11.35 3.03
C ILE A 44 -8.42 12.84 3.29
N SER A 45 -9.37 13.46 2.59
CA SER A 45 -9.63 14.92 2.62
C SER A 45 -10.00 15.49 3.99
N HIS A 46 -10.49 14.65 4.91
CA HIS A 46 -10.88 15.06 6.26
C HIS A 46 -9.83 14.72 7.32
N LEU A 47 -8.67 14.18 6.92
CA LEU A 47 -7.58 13.91 7.85
C LEU A 47 -6.75 15.17 8.06
N ASP A 48 -6.55 15.54 9.32
CA ASP A 48 -5.62 16.62 9.67
C ASP A 48 -4.16 16.17 9.50
N ASP A 49 -3.28 17.14 9.29
CA ASP A 49 -1.84 16.91 9.08
C ASP A 49 -1.19 16.16 10.26
N GLU A 50 -1.72 16.33 11.47
CA GLU A 50 -1.25 15.65 12.67
C GLU A 50 -1.55 14.14 12.61
N THR A 51 -2.74 13.76 12.16
CA THR A 51 -3.14 12.37 11.95
C THR A 51 -2.34 11.73 10.84
N ILE A 52 -2.07 12.46 9.75
CA ILE A 52 -1.21 12.00 8.65
C ILE A 52 0.21 11.73 9.16
N ALA A 53 0.79 12.67 9.91
CA ALA A 53 2.14 12.52 10.46
C ALA A 53 2.23 11.35 11.46
N ARG A 54 1.19 11.11 12.26
CA ARG A 54 1.12 9.99 13.19
C ARG A 54 1.00 8.65 12.48
N ALA A 55 0.21 8.57 11.41
CA ALA A 55 0.10 7.39 10.57
C ALA A 55 1.41 7.08 9.83
N GLY A 56 2.09 8.11 9.32
CA GLY A 56 3.39 8.00 8.65
C GLY A 56 4.48 7.37 9.54
N ARG A 57 4.51 7.71 10.84
CA ARG A 57 5.48 7.12 11.79
C ARG A 57 5.30 5.62 12.04
N LEU A 58 4.09 5.08 11.85
CA LEU A 58 3.77 3.67 12.11
C LEU A 58 4.00 2.78 10.87
N SER A 59 3.95 3.38 9.68
CA SER A 59 4.15 2.69 8.41
C SER A 59 5.60 2.88 7.94
N PRO A 60 6.29 1.86 7.40
CA PRO A 60 7.46 2.15 6.59
C PRO A 60 6.99 2.98 5.38
N GLU A 61 7.61 4.15 5.17
CA GLU A 61 7.33 5.06 4.05
C GLU A 61 7.04 4.26 2.77
N PRO A 62 5.88 4.46 2.11
CA PRO A 62 5.66 3.83 0.83
C PRO A 62 6.74 4.34 -0.13
N THR A 63 7.40 3.42 -0.85
CA THR A 63 8.10 3.78 -2.08
C THR A 63 7.18 4.69 -2.89
N PRO A 64 7.66 5.82 -3.44
CA PRO A 64 6.81 6.72 -4.20
C PRO A 64 5.98 5.91 -5.18
N LEU A 65 4.66 5.84 -4.92
CA LEU A 65 3.75 5.09 -5.75
C LEU A 65 3.82 5.74 -7.13
N ALA A 66 3.99 4.89 -8.14
CA ALA A 66 4.21 5.26 -9.52
C ALA A 66 3.39 6.49 -9.93
N SER A 67 4.02 7.35 -10.74
CA SER A 67 3.44 8.56 -11.33
C SER A 67 1.95 8.40 -11.64
N LYS A 68 1.16 9.44 -11.32
CA LYS A 68 -0.28 9.54 -11.58
C LYS A 68 -0.67 9.18 -13.04
N ASP A 69 0.30 9.19 -13.94
CA ASP A 69 0.23 8.82 -15.36
C ASP A 69 0.22 7.30 -15.60
N GLY A 70 -0.70 6.59 -14.97
CA GLY A 70 -1.10 5.26 -15.42
C GLY A 70 -1.88 5.38 -16.73
N GLY A 71 -1.17 5.50 -17.86
CA GLY A 71 -1.76 5.59 -19.20
C GLY A 71 -2.68 4.41 -19.52
N PRO A 72 -3.67 4.59 -20.42
CA PRO A 72 -4.74 3.61 -20.61
C PRO A 72 -4.18 2.26 -21.07
N ALA A 73 -4.51 1.21 -20.32
CA ALA A 73 -4.33 -0.17 -20.73
C ALA A 73 -5.13 -0.39 -22.02
N GLN A 74 -4.44 -0.38 -23.16
CA GLN A 74 -5.03 -0.66 -24.46
C GLN A 74 -5.61 -2.08 -24.42
N ARG A 75 -6.94 -2.19 -24.65
CA ARG A 75 -7.62 -3.47 -24.84
C ARG A 75 -6.97 -4.18 -26.02
N ALA A 76 -6.18 -5.21 -25.74
CA ALA A 76 -5.80 -6.19 -26.74
C ALA A 76 -7.00 -7.12 -26.95
N THR A 77 -7.88 -6.70 -27.86
CA THR A 77 -8.84 -7.60 -28.50
C THR A 77 -8.04 -8.51 -29.43
N ARG A 78 -7.76 -9.74 -29.01
CA ARG A 78 -7.84 -10.93 -29.87
C ARG A 78 -7.85 -12.21 -29.05
#